data_AF-Q3YAU5-F1
#
_entry.id   AF-Q3YAU5-F1
#
_cell.length_a   1.000
_cell.length_b   1.000
_cell.length_c   1.000
_cell.angle_alpha   90.00
_cell.angle_beta   90.00
_cell.angle_gamma   90.00
#
_symmetry.space_group_name_H-M   'P 1'
#
loop_
_entity.id
_entity.type
_entity.pdbx_description
1 polymer ?
#
loop_
_entity_poly.entity_id
_entity_poly.type
_entity_poly.pdbx_seq_one_letter_code
_entity_poly.pdbx_strand_id
1 'polypeptide(L)'
;TMWGTKWCGSGNKAINYTDLGYFSNLDSCCRTHDHCDNIAAGETKYGLTNEGKYTMMNCKCEATFQQCLRDVHGPLEGKAAFTIRKLYFGLYGNGCFNVQCPS
;
A
#
# COMPACT_ATOMS: atom_id res chain seq x y z
N THR A 1 -8.98 6.79 -6.07
CA THR A 1 -8.07 6.03 -6.94
C THR A 1 -7.27 6.95 -7.82
N MET A 2 -6.08 6.51 -8.23
CA MET A 2 -5.16 7.27 -9.08
C MET A 2 -5.35 6.96 -10.56
N TRP A 3 -5.01 7.91 -11.42
CA TRP A 3 -5.15 7.73 -12.86
C TRP A 3 -4.15 6.69 -13.39
N GLY A 4 -4.61 5.82 -14.30
CA GLY A 4 -3.81 4.73 -14.86
C GLY A 4 -3.74 3.47 -13.98
N THR A 5 -4.32 3.49 -12.78
CA THR A 5 -4.31 2.37 -11.83
C THR A 5 -5.72 2.05 -11.35
N LYS A 6 -5.93 0.82 -10.86
CA LYS A 6 -7.22 0.35 -10.31
C LYS A 6 -7.12 0.08 -8.82
N TRP A 7 -5.95 -0.25 -8.31
CA TRP A 7 -5.66 -0.60 -6.92
C TRP A 7 -5.03 0.54 -6.12
N CYS A 8 -4.38 1.51 -6.77
CA CYS A 8 -3.75 2.61 -6.01
C CYS A 8 -4.76 3.68 -5.56
N GLY A 9 -4.74 4.00 -4.27
CA GLY A 9 -5.46 5.11 -3.63
C GLY A 9 -6.36 4.65 -2.48
N SER A 10 -7.32 5.47 -2.08
CA SER A 10 -8.33 5.05 -1.09
C SER A 10 -9.25 3.99 -1.71
N GLY A 11 -9.04 2.73 -1.31
CA GLY A 11 -9.71 1.56 -1.90
C GLY A 11 -9.30 1.29 -3.35
N ASN A 12 -10.05 0.42 -4.03
CA ASN A 12 -9.80 0.05 -5.41
C ASN A 12 -11.07 0.14 -6.28
N LYS A 13 -10.88 0.17 -7.61
CA LYS A 13 -11.92 0.12 -8.65
C LYS A 13 -11.77 -1.10 -9.55
N ALA A 14 -11.05 -2.12 -9.09
CA ALA A 14 -10.81 -3.34 -9.84
C ALA A 14 -12.08 -4.21 -9.85
N ILE A 15 -12.40 -4.81 -11.00
CA ILE A 15 -13.56 -5.71 -11.12
C ILE A 15 -13.25 -7.08 -10.49
N ASN A 16 -11.99 -7.49 -10.54
CA ASN A 16 -11.49 -8.72 -9.95
C ASN A 16 -9.99 -8.59 -9.63
N TYR A 17 -9.42 -9.57 -8.94
CA TYR A 17 -8.01 -9.57 -8.51
C TYR A 17 -7.00 -9.34 -9.66
N THR A 18 -7.29 -9.84 -10.86
CA THR A 18 -6.39 -9.72 -12.02
C THR A 18 -6.59 -8.43 -12.82
N ASP A 19 -7.59 -7.63 -12.46
CA ASP A 19 -7.94 -6.40 -13.17
C ASP A 19 -6.94 -5.28 -12.82
N LEU A 20 -5.90 -5.14 -13.64
CA LEU A 20 -4.88 -4.11 -13.53
C LEU A 20 -5.13 -2.96 -14.51
N GLY A 21 -4.73 -1.76 -14.11
CA GLY A 21 -4.76 -0.55 -14.93
C GLY A 21 -3.63 -0.48 -15.96
N TYR A 22 -3.58 0.66 -16.66
CA TYR A 22 -2.55 0.97 -17.67
C TYR A 22 -1.12 0.93 -17.10
N PHE A 23 -0.93 1.42 -15.87
CA PHE A 23 0.31 1.34 -15.12
C PHE A 23 0.35 0.03 -14.33
N SER A 24 0.42 -1.11 -15.02
CA SER A 24 0.17 -2.43 -14.44
C SER A 24 1.20 -2.87 -13.40
N ASN A 25 2.48 -2.48 -13.51
CA ASN A 25 3.51 -2.82 -12.53
C ASN A 25 3.30 -2.03 -11.24
N LEU A 26 3.06 -0.73 -11.37
CA LEU A 26 2.67 0.13 -10.25
C LEU A 26 1.39 -0.39 -9.59
N ASP A 27 0.39 -0.71 -10.39
CA ASP A 27 -0.90 -1.15 -9.89
C ASP A 27 -0.81 -2.50 -9.17
N SER A 28 0.08 -3.39 -9.64
CA SER A 28 0.39 -4.64 -8.95
C SER A 28 1.01 -4.41 -7.57
N CYS A 29 1.90 -3.41 -7.41
CA CYS A 29 2.42 -3.04 -6.09
C CYS A 29 1.30 -2.64 -5.12
N CYS A 30 0.36 -1.79 -5.58
CA CYS A 30 -0.78 -1.36 -4.78
C CYS A 30 -1.72 -2.53 -4.45
N ARG A 31 -2.03 -3.40 -5.41
CA ARG A 31 -2.86 -4.60 -5.18
C ARG A 31 -2.26 -5.49 -4.09
N THR A 32 -0.96 -5.78 -4.16
CA THR A 32 -0.28 -6.61 -3.16
C THR A 32 -0.31 -5.95 -1.79
N HIS A 33 -0.16 -4.62 -1.73
CA HIS A 33 -0.21 -3.86 -0.49
C HIS A 33 -1.63 -3.85 0.13
N ASP A 34 -2.68 -3.66 -0.67
CA ASP A 34 -4.09 -3.73 -0.23
C ASP A 34 -4.45 -5.07 0.43
N HIS A 35 -3.81 -6.17 0.01
CA HIS A 35 -4.03 -7.52 0.56
C HIS A 35 -3.03 -7.91 1.67
N CYS A 36 -2.19 -6.98 2.10
CA CYS A 36 -1.20 -7.25 3.12
C CYS A 36 -1.77 -7.13 4.53
N ASP A 37 -1.09 -7.72 5.50
CA ASP A 37 -1.51 -7.71 6.90
C ASP A 37 -1.59 -6.27 7.45
N ASN A 38 -2.74 -5.94 8.02
CA ASN A 38 -3.07 -4.60 8.47
C ASN A 38 -4.05 -4.58 9.66
N ILE A 39 -4.19 -3.40 10.26
CA ILE A 39 -5.18 -3.05 11.29
C ILE A 39 -5.95 -1.81 10.81
N ALA A 40 -7.25 -1.93 10.53
CA ALA A 40 -8.02 -0.78 10.07
C ALA A 40 -8.15 0.29 11.18
N ALA A 41 -8.47 1.52 10.79
CA ALA A 41 -8.64 2.62 11.75
C ALA A 41 -9.73 2.28 12.78
N GLY A 42 -9.41 2.41 14.06
CA GLY A 42 -10.29 2.08 15.19
C GLY A 42 -10.37 0.60 15.54
N GLU A 43 -9.70 -0.29 14.80
CA GLU A 43 -9.71 -1.72 15.07
C GLU A 43 -8.56 -2.14 16.01
N THR A 44 -8.77 -3.26 16.71
CA THR A 44 -7.75 -3.91 17.54
C THR A 44 -7.38 -5.26 16.95
N LYS A 45 -6.08 -5.51 16.79
CA LYS A 45 -5.53 -6.78 16.32
C LYS A 45 -4.17 -7.03 16.98
N TYR A 46 -3.84 -8.28 17.29
CA TYR A 46 -2.57 -8.63 17.97
C TYR A 46 -2.34 -7.90 19.32
N GLY A 47 -3.41 -7.48 20.00
CA GLY A 47 -3.32 -6.67 21.21
C GLY A 47 -2.95 -5.19 20.97
N LEU A 48 -2.89 -4.75 19.72
CA LEU A 48 -2.63 -3.36 19.31
C LEU A 48 -3.92 -2.74 18.78
N THR A 49 -4.24 -1.52 19.24
CA THR A 49 -5.37 -0.73 18.72
C THR A 49 -4.84 0.35 17.79
N ASN A 50 -5.35 0.41 16.57
CA ASN A 50 -5.01 1.49 15.64
C ASN A 50 -5.89 2.72 15.92
N GLU A 51 -5.41 3.63 16.77
CA GLU A 51 -6.08 4.91 17.05
C GLU A 51 -5.89 5.95 15.92
N GLY A 52 -5.15 5.60 14.87
CA GLY A 52 -4.88 6.48 13.73
C GLY A 52 -6.09 6.65 12.81
N LYS A 53 -6.06 7.75 12.04
CA LYS A 53 -7.10 8.04 11.03
C LYS A 53 -7.09 7.08 9.83
N TYR A 54 -5.95 6.47 9.54
CA TYR A 54 -5.74 5.60 8.39
C TYR A 54 -5.41 4.18 8.85
N THR A 55 -5.61 3.20 7.96
CA THR A 55 -5.18 1.82 8.16
C THR A 55 -3.69 1.77 8.49
N MET A 56 -3.33 1.05 9.55
CA MET A 56 -1.95 0.81 9.92
C MET A 56 -1.51 -0.52 9.30
N MET A 57 -0.40 -0.50 8.56
CA MET A 57 0.12 -1.67 7.85
C MET A 57 1.24 -2.34 8.66
N ASN A 58 1.44 -3.65 8.42
CA ASN A 58 2.59 -4.35 8.98
C ASN A 58 3.90 -3.78 8.39
N CYS A 59 4.94 -3.60 9.21
CA CYS A 59 6.19 -2.99 8.77
C CYS A 59 6.88 -3.76 7.64
N LYS A 60 6.71 -5.08 7.57
CA LYS A 60 7.21 -5.88 6.45
C LYS A 60 6.46 -5.53 5.16
N CYS A 61 5.15 -5.32 5.22
CA CYS A 61 4.33 -4.88 4.10
C CYS A 61 4.78 -3.50 3.60
N GLU A 62 5.00 -2.56 4.53
CA GLU A 62 5.48 -1.21 4.19
C GLU A 62 6.84 -1.25 3.50
N ALA A 63 7.80 -2.02 4.02
CA ALA A 63 9.12 -2.17 3.42
C ALA A 63 9.06 -2.80 2.01
N THR A 64 8.26 -3.87 1.84
CA THR A 64 8.05 -4.51 0.54
C THR A 64 7.36 -3.58 -0.45
N PHE A 65 6.35 -2.82 -0.02
CA PHE A 65 5.66 -1.86 -0.87
C PHE A 65 6.60 -0.73 -1.31
N GLN A 66 7.38 -0.18 -0.39
CA GLN A 66 8.36 0.86 -0.70
C GLN A 66 9.40 0.38 -1.72
N GLN A 67 9.84 -0.88 -1.61
CA GLN A 67 10.75 -1.49 -2.57
C GLN A 67 10.08 -1.73 -3.93
N CYS A 68 8.87 -2.29 -3.95
CA CYS A 68 8.11 -2.51 -5.18
C CYS A 68 7.96 -1.21 -5.98
N LEU A 69 7.58 -0.11 -5.33
CA LEU A 69 7.46 1.20 -5.99
C LEU A 69 8.79 1.77 -6.51
N ARG A 70 9.94 1.38 -5.95
CA ARG A 70 11.27 1.76 -6.49
C ARG A 70 11.62 0.97 -7.74
N ASP A 71 11.17 -0.27 -7.84
CA ASP A 71 11.48 -1.19 -8.93
C ASP A 71 10.53 -1.03 -10.13
N VAL A 72 9.52 -0.16 -10.01
CA VAL A 72 8.68 0.24 -11.14
C VAL A 72 9.46 1.20 -12.05
N HIS A 73 9.68 0.77 -13.28
CA HIS A 73 10.40 1.52 -14.31
C HIS A 73 9.47 2.07 -15.39
N GLY A 74 10.04 2.86 -16.31
CA GLY A 74 9.32 3.43 -17.45
C GLY A 74 9.13 4.95 -17.36
N PRO A 75 9.03 5.66 -18.50
CA PRO A 75 9.08 7.12 -18.54
C PRO A 75 7.87 7.80 -17.90
N LEU A 76 6.69 7.17 -17.96
CA LEU A 76 5.46 7.65 -17.31
C LEU A 76 5.18 6.88 -16.02
N GLU A 77 5.22 5.55 -16.09
CA GLU A 77 4.88 4.67 -14.96
C GLU A 77 5.87 4.83 -13.79
N GLY A 78 7.18 4.89 -14.05
CA GLY A 78 8.18 5.14 -13.01
C GLY A 78 8.02 6.52 -12.34
N LYS A 79 7.59 7.55 -13.09
CA LYS A 79 7.27 8.87 -12.52
C LYS A 79 6.02 8.81 -11.64
N ALA A 80 5.00 8.07 -12.07
CA ALA A 80 3.79 7.83 -11.28
C ALA A 80 4.12 7.08 -9.98
N ALA A 81 4.93 6.01 -10.05
CA ALA A 81 5.37 5.25 -8.89
C ALA A 81 6.23 6.08 -7.92
N PHE A 82 7.16 6.89 -8.45
CA PHE A 82 7.92 7.84 -7.64
C PHE A 82 7.01 8.82 -6.88
N THR A 83 5.99 9.36 -7.56
CA THR A 83 5.03 10.29 -6.97
C THR A 83 4.21 9.63 -5.86
N ILE A 84 3.68 8.43 -6.12
CA ILE A 84 2.95 7.63 -5.13
C ILE A 84 3.80 7.36 -3.91
N ARG A 85 5.03 6.88 -4.12
CA ARG A 85 5.97 6.59 -3.03
C ARG A 85 6.22 7.82 -2.17
N LYS A 86 6.44 8.99 -2.79
CA LYS A 86 6.67 10.24 -2.05
C LYS A 86 5.45 10.70 -1.27
N LEU A 87 4.26 10.68 -1.87
CA LEU A 87 3.04 11.12 -1.20
C LEU A 87 2.62 10.16 -0.10
N TYR A 88 2.63 8.86 -0.36
CA TYR A 88 2.25 7.82 0.60
C TYR A 88 3.13 7.86 1.85
N PHE A 89 4.45 7.69 1.70
CA PHE A 89 5.39 7.65 2.83
C PHE A 89 5.70 9.04 3.42
N GLY A 90 5.40 10.12 2.71
CA GLY A 90 5.66 11.49 3.18
C GLY A 90 4.48 12.16 3.89
N LEU A 91 3.24 11.86 3.48
CA LEU A 91 2.04 12.53 4.01
C LEU A 91 1.07 11.58 4.72
N TYR A 92 1.00 10.32 4.29
CA TYR A 92 0.02 9.35 4.80
C TYR A 92 0.62 8.29 5.73
N GLY A 93 1.95 8.26 5.88
CA GLY A 93 2.62 7.35 6.80
C GLY A 93 2.17 7.58 8.25
N ASN A 94 1.51 6.58 8.83
CA ASN A 94 0.98 6.58 10.20
C ASN A 94 1.79 5.64 11.12
N GLY A 95 3.04 5.35 10.77
CA GLY A 95 3.82 4.27 11.39
C GLY A 95 3.39 2.89 10.89
N CYS A 96 3.98 1.84 11.45
CA CYS A 96 3.67 0.46 11.10
C CYS A 96 3.81 -0.42 12.34
N PHE A 97 3.16 -1.58 12.34
CA PHE A 97 3.29 -2.54 13.44
C PHE A 97 4.15 -3.75 13.04
N ASN A 98 4.77 -4.36 14.05
CA ASN A 98 5.39 -5.68 13.92
C ASN A 98 4.61 -6.67 14.77
N VAL A 99 4.29 -7.83 14.21
CA VAL A 99 3.73 -8.94 14.99
C VAL A 99 4.89 -9.69 15.61
N GLN A 100 4.98 -9.69 16.94
CA GLN A 100 5.85 -10.61 17.66
C GLN A 100 5.02 -11.84 18.01
N CYS A 101 5.37 -12.99 17.45
CA CYS A 101 4.81 -14.25 17.91
C CYS A 101 5.44 -14.58 19.28
N PRO A 102 4.64 -14.98 20.29
CA PRO A 102 5.21 -15.60 21.49
C PRO A 102 6.08 -16.79 21.07
N SER A 103 7.29 -16.89 21.65
CA SER A 103 8.19 -18.03 21.45
C SER A 103 7.71 -19.27 22.17
#